data_AF-Q81EU1-F1
#
_entry.id   AF-Q81EU1-F1
#
_cell.length_a   1.000
_cell.length_b   1.000
_cell.length_c   1.000
_cell.angle_alpha   90.00
_cell.angle_beta   90.00
_cell.angle_gamma   90.00
#
_symmetry.space_group_name_H-M   'P 1'
#
loop_
_entity.id
_entity.type
_entity.pdbx_description
1 polymer ?
#
loop_
_entity_poly.entity_id
_entity_poly.type
_entity_poly.pdbx_seq_one_letter_code
_entity_poly.pdbx_strand_id
1 'polypeptide(L)'
;MDLKCSQCGKYGNHNGICKECFEKILVKNGDNKPKIMRERENWDVLCEVCDKTIERGVSTESGDNYCDSCYEKLVYGNKDK
;
A
#
# COMPACT_ATOMS: atom_id res chain seq x y z
N MET A 1 19.44 17.88 12.65
CA MET A 1 18.45 18.88 12.21
C MET A 1 17.09 18.26 12.35
N ASP A 2 16.23 18.81 13.20
CA ASP A 2 14.84 18.36 13.32
C ASP A 2 14.11 18.75 12.03
N LEU A 3 13.82 17.76 11.18
CA LEU A 3 13.02 17.95 9.97
C LEU A 3 11.61 18.30 10.40
N LYS A 4 11.32 19.57 10.64
CA LYS A 4 9.97 20.00 11.01
C LYS A 4 9.07 19.96 9.78
N CYS A 5 7.84 19.53 9.97
CA CYS A 5 6.79 19.56 8.98
C CYS A 5 6.52 21.00 8.54
N SER A 6 6.58 21.28 7.24
CA SER A 6 6.33 22.61 6.66
C SER A 6 4.89 23.10 6.84
N GLN A 7 3.95 22.19 7.11
CA GLN A 7 2.51 22.50 7.22
C GLN A 7 2.05 22.77 8.66
N CYS A 8 2.64 22.09 9.67
CA CYS A 8 2.19 22.22 11.06
C CYS A 8 3.32 22.51 12.06
N GLY A 9 4.57 22.57 11.62
CA GLY A 9 5.73 22.86 12.49
C GLY A 9 6.11 21.73 13.47
N LYS A 10 5.36 20.62 13.50
CA LYS A 10 5.70 19.41 14.30
C LYS A 10 6.87 18.64 13.68
N TYR A 11 7.32 17.55 14.32
CA TYR A 11 8.30 16.62 13.73
C TYR A 11 7.75 16.03 12.41
N GLY A 12 8.51 16.18 11.33
CA GLY A 12 8.20 15.75 9.98
C GLY A 12 9.07 14.58 9.55
N ASN A 13 8.52 13.73 8.70
CA ASN A 13 9.24 12.66 8.01
C ASN A 13 9.41 13.04 6.52
N HIS A 14 9.84 12.08 5.70
CA HIS A 14 10.27 12.20 4.30
C HIS A 14 9.82 13.50 3.59
N ASN A 15 10.78 14.28 3.09
CA ASN A 15 10.58 15.58 2.42
C ASN A 15 9.95 16.71 3.27
N GLY A 16 9.92 16.58 4.61
CA GLY A 16 9.53 17.67 5.51
C GLY A 16 8.02 17.86 5.63
N ILE A 17 7.22 16.80 5.46
CA ILE A 17 5.77 16.79 5.72
C ILE A 17 5.46 15.62 6.65
N CYS A 18 4.63 15.82 7.69
CA CYS A 18 4.22 14.73 8.58
C CYS A 18 3.02 13.95 8.01
N LYS A 19 2.91 12.66 8.41
CA LYS A 19 1.81 11.76 8.00
C LYS A 19 0.42 12.40 8.14
N GLU A 20 0.11 13.00 9.29
CA GLU A 20 -1.19 13.65 9.55
C GLU A 20 -1.48 14.80 8.57
N CYS A 21 -0.46 15.59 8.21
CA CYS A 21 -0.61 16.70 7.27
C CYS A 21 -0.73 16.21 5.84
N PHE A 22 -0.04 15.13 5.48
CA PHE A 22 -0.15 14.51 4.17
C PHE A 22 -1.57 13.96 3.93
N GLU A 23 -2.12 13.21 4.90
CA GLU A 23 -3.49 12.69 4.84
C GLU A 23 -4.53 13.81 4.69
N LYS A 24 -4.35 14.95 5.38
CA LYS A 24 -5.25 16.11 5.25
C LYS A 24 -5.16 16.81 3.89
N ILE A 25 -4.01 16.77 3.21
CA ILE A 25 -3.86 17.30 1.85
C ILE A 25 -4.64 16.42 0.86
N LEU A 26 -4.62 15.10 1.05
CA LEU A 26 -5.39 14.16 0.22
C LEU A 26 -6.90 14.42 0.32
N VAL A 27 -7.40 14.76 1.51
CA VAL A 27 -8.84 15.02 1.77
C VAL A 27 -9.33 16.34 1.16
N LYS A 28 -8.49 17.38 1.08
CA LYS A 28 -8.92 18.72 0.59
C LYS A 28 -9.22 18.78 -0.92
N ASN A 29 -8.72 17.82 -1.71
CA ASN A 29 -8.95 17.75 -3.16
C ASN A 29 -10.15 16.84 -3.53
N GLY A 30 -11.22 16.91 -2.75
CA GLY A 30 -12.58 16.84 -3.26
C GLY A 30 -13.13 15.48 -3.68
N ASP A 31 -12.62 14.35 -3.19
CA ASP A 31 -13.33 13.08 -3.31
C ASP A 31 -13.39 12.40 -1.95
N ASN A 32 -14.59 12.31 -1.41
CA ASN A 32 -14.91 11.61 -0.17
C ASN A 32 -14.94 10.08 -0.40
N LYS A 33 -13.95 9.59 -1.14
CA LYS A 33 -13.65 8.19 -1.44
C LYS A 33 -12.12 8.12 -1.44
N PRO A 34 -11.48 7.20 -0.69
CA PRO A 34 -10.03 7.02 -0.82
C PRO A 34 -9.74 6.77 -2.31
N LYS A 35 -9.13 7.77 -2.96
CA LYS A 35 -8.66 7.64 -4.33
C LYS A 35 -7.57 6.61 -4.27
N ILE A 36 -7.84 5.42 -4.80
CA ILE A 36 -6.83 4.42 -5.10
C ILE A 36 -5.91 5.07 -6.15
N MET A 37 -4.88 5.77 -5.68
CA MET A 37 -3.88 6.38 -6.53
C MET A 37 -2.97 5.25 -6.99
N ARG A 38 -3.16 4.83 -8.25
CA ARG A 38 -2.14 4.09 -8.97
C ARG A 38 -0.88 4.96 -9.00
N GLU A 39 0.24 4.28 -8.80
CA GLU A 39 1.61 4.78 -8.92
C GLU A 39 2.14 5.52 -7.68
N ARG A 40 2.83 4.71 -6.87
CA ARG A 40 3.89 5.07 -5.91
C ARG A 40 3.47 5.32 -4.46
N GLU A 41 2.81 4.34 -3.84
CA GLU A 41 2.88 4.05 -2.39
C GLU A 41 2.19 2.69 -2.11
N ASN A 42 2.94 1.58 -2.26
CA ASN A 42 2.53 0.24 -1.81
C ASN A 42 2.40 0.27 -0.29
N TRP A 43 1.19 0.44 0.25
CA TRP A 43 1.02 0.50 1.71
C TRP A 43 -0.16 -0.25 2.30
N ASP A 44 -0.68 -1.27 1.62
CA ASP A 44 -1.25 -2.49 2.22
C ASP A 44 -2.01 -3.30 1.13
N VAL A 45 -1.30 -3.82 0.13
CA VAL A 45 -1.90 -4.86 -0.74
C VAL A 45 -1.95 -6.14 0.07
N LEU A 46 -3.13 -6.65 0.40
CA LEU A 46 -3.28 -7.90 1.14
C LEU A 46 -3.35 -9.09 0.19
N CYS A 47 -2.85 -10.23 0.65
CA CYS A 47 -3.01 -11.49 -0.06
C CYS A 47 -4.43 -12.03 0.09
N GLU A 48 -5.09 -12.34 -1.02
CA GLU A 48 -6.45 -12.92 -1.06
C GLU A 48 -6.57 -14.27 -0.33
N VAL A 49 -5.45 -14.95 -0.05
CA VAL A 49 -5.43 -16.27 0.60
C VAL A 49 -5.16 -16.18 2.10
N CYS A 50 -4.35 -15.23 2.54
CA CYS A 50 -3.85 -15.21 3.91
C CYS A 50 -3.99 -13.87 4.63
N ASP A 51 -4.59 -12.87 3.97
CA ASP A 51 -4.88 -11.54 4.49
C ASP A 51 -3.65 -10.80 5.04
N LYS A 52 -2.45 -11.23 4.65
CA LYS A 52 -1.18 -10.59 5.02
C LYS A 52 -0.79 -9.55 3.99
N THR A 53 -0.19 -8.46 4.46
CA THR A 53 0.42 -7.45 3.59
C THR A 53 1.49 -8.08 2.70
N ILE A 54 1.37 -7.78 1.40
CA ILE A 54 2.25 -8.24 0.33
C ILE A 54 3.33 -7.18 0.13
N GLU A 55 4.53 -7.45 0.65
CA GLU A 55 5.72 -6.68 0.29
C GLU A 55 6.16 -6.99 -1.15
N ARG A 56 6.04 -8.26 -1.56
CA ARG A 56 6.32 -8.81 -2.90
C ARG A 56 5.31 -9.91 -3.21
N GLY A 57 4.72 -9.87 -4.40
CA GLY A 57 3.70 -10.83 -4.79
C GLY A 57 3.29 -10.73 -6.25
N VAL A 58 2.28 -11.52 -6.60
CA VAL A 58 1.74 -11.63 -7.96
C VAL A 58 0.34 -11.03 -8.01
N SER A 59 0.13 -10.10 -8.92
CA SER A 59 -1.19 -9.58 -9.27
C SER A 59 -1.68 -10.25 -10.55
N THR A 60 -2.92 -10.75 -10.52
CA THR A 60 -3.55 -11.37 -11.70
C THR A 60 -4.28 -10.33 -12.54
N GLU A 61 -4.63 -10.70 -13.79
CA GLU A 61 -5.43 -9.84 -14.68
C GLU A 61 -6.82 -9.53 -14.12
N SER A 62 -7.36 -10.41 -13.27
CA SER A 62 -8.63 -10.22 -12.54
C SER A 62 -8.55 -9.17 -11.43
N GLY A 63 -7.35 -8.74 -11.06
CA GLY A 63 -7.10 -7.79 -9.97
C GLY A 63 -6.80 -8.45 -8.61
N ASP A 64 -6.80 -9.78 -8.53
CA ASP A 64 -6.47 -10.52 -7.31
C ASP A 64 -4.96 -10.46 -7.02
N ASN A 65 -4.59 -10.36 -5.74
CA ASN A 65 -3.21 -10.23 -5.29
C ASN A 65 -2.81 -11.39 -4.37
N TYR A 66 -1.67 -12.00 -4.66
CA TYR A 66 -1.19 -13.17 -3.94
C TYR A 66 0.23 -12.98 -3.44
N CYS A 67 0.50 -13.40 -2.21
CA CYS A 67 1.85 -13.57 -1.71
C CYS A 67 2.58 -14.66 -2.53
N ASP A 68 3.89 -14.56 -2.73
CA ASP A 68 4.64 -15.55 -3.54
C ASP A 68 4.36 -16.99 -3.10
N SER A 69 4.44 -17.27 -1.79
CA SER A 69 4.17 -18.62 -1.25
C SER A 69 2.72 -19.09 -1.44
N CYS A 70 1.78 -18.15 -1.53
CA CYS A 70 0.36 -18.42 -1.74
C CYS A 70 0.11 -18.72 -3.22
N TYR A 71 0.70 -17.91 -4.09
CA TYR A 71 0.63 -18.07 -5.54
C TYR A 71 1.30 -19.37 -6.01
N GLU A 72 2.48 -19.70 -5.50
CA GLU A 72 3.16 -20.95 -5.83
C GLU A 72 2.34 -22.19 -5.46
N LYS A 73 1.64 -22.17 -4.32
CA LYS A 73 0.71 -23.24 -3.94
C LYS A 73 -0.49 -23.33 -4.87
N LEU A 74 -1.00 -22.19 -5.36
CA LEU A 74 -2.10 -22.17 -6.31
C LEU A 74 -1.69 -22.74 -7.68
N VAL A 75 -0.50 -22.37 -8.18
CA VAL A 75 -0.01 -22.78 -9.51
C VAL A 75 0.58 -24.19 -9.50
N TYR A 76 1.31 -24.57 -8.44
CA TYR A 76 2.08 -25.80 -8.39
C TYR A 76 1.65 -26.80 -7.31
N GLY A 77 0.78 -26.41 -6.37
CA GLY A 77 0.29 -27.28 -5.29
C GLY A 77 -0.62 -28.43 -5.74
N ASN A 78 -0.87 -28.57 -7.05
CA ASN A 78 -1.60 -29.67 -7.66
C ASN A 78 -0.70 -30.66 -8.45
N LYS A 79 0.63 -30.68 -8.21
CA LYS A 79 1.55 -31.63 -8.86
C LYS A 79 1.81 -32.94 -8.09
N ASP A 80 1.05 -33.21 -7.03
CA ASP A 80 0.99 -34.52 -6.39
C ASP A 80 -0.41 -35.12 -6.58
N LYS A 81 -0.66 -35.69 -7.77
CA LYS A 81 -1.67 -36.73 -7.98
C LYS A 81 -1.35 -37.58 -9.21
#